data_AF-A0A959BDQ5-F1
#
_entry.id   AF-A0A959BDQ5-F1
#
_cell.length_a   1.000
_cell.length_b   1.000
_cell.length_c   1.000
_cell.angle_alpha   90.00
_cell.angle_beta   90.00
_cell.angle_gamma   90.00
#
_symmetry.space_group_name_H-M   'P 1'
#
loop_
_entity.id
_entity.type
_entity.pdbx_description
1 polymer ?
#
loop_
_entity_poly.entity_id
_entity_poly.type
_entity_poly.pdbx_seq_one_letter_code
_entity_poly.pdbx_strand_id
1 'polypeptide(L)'
;MEFSSPCKEVLRIYLAQEKSKTGDQRLLNLRSEVTRQLRTPYSLRKLDAFLDLSLSLAKERRQHQQFLLDAFLGFIHHLLFGGLWQDDPPGQFMPLDGALIAKESDARKKIMHQTALKLLPFAQELYHIQLARDSYGNQRKAHAIKILGKIWDYYDTKEGMELCLDALKSKSEDLVIDTATTLEEYYSNRKLPLSEEVLKLLENQVKKSKHIYLVMACLRAMTSTGYITKGKSADLLGDWKERNDYPVF
;
A
#
# COMPACT_ATOMS: atom_id res chain seq x y z
N MET A 1 -25.23 -18.30 4.98
CA MET A 1 -24.07 -18.09 5.88
C MET A 1 -23.67 -16.63 5.77
N GLU A 2 -23.66 -15.89 6.87
CA GLU A 2 -23.24 -14.48 6.86
C GLU A 2 -21.73 -14.38 6.63
N PHE A 3 -21.24 -13.46 5.80
CA PHE A 3 -19.80 -13.26 5.53
C PHE A 3 -18.99 -12.90 6.79
N SER A 4 -19.67 -12.32 7.78
CA SER A 4 -19.11 -12.06 9.12
C SER A 4 -18.69 -13.37 9.82
N SER A 5 -19.34 -14.50 9.52
CA SER A 5 -19.08 -15.79 10.18
C SER A 5 -17.71 -16.37 9.84
N PRO A 6 -17.27 -16.49 8.56
CA PRO A 6 -15.89 -16.87 8.25
C PRO A 6 -14.85 -15.92 8.84
N CYS A 7 -15.11 -14.60 8.83
CA CYS A 7 -14.17 -13.62 9.39
C CYS A 7 -14.01 -13.78 10.91
N LYS A 8 -15.13 -13.90 11.64
CA LYS A 8 -15.14 -14.17 13.08
C LYS A 8 -14.43 -15.48 13.41
N GLU A 9 -14.59 -16.49 12.56
CA GLU A 9 -13.96 -17.80 12.76
C GLU A 9 -12.44 -17.75 12.55
N VAL A 10 -11.96 -17.03 11.52
CA VAL A 10 -10.52 -16.75 11.35
C VAL A 10 -9.96 -16.09 12.60
N LEU A 11 -10.63 -15.02 13.07
CA LEU A 11 -10.19 -14.29 14.25
C LEU A 11 -10.20 -15.18 15.50
N ARG A 12 -11.24 -16.00 15.69
CA ARG A 12 -11.34 -16.94 16.82
C ARG A 12 -10.17 -17.92 16.85
N ILE A 13 -9.88 -18.59 15.75
CA ILE A 13 -8.79 -19.58 15.67
C ILE A 13 -7.43 -18.89 15.84
N TYR A 14 -7.26 -17.72 15.21
CA TYR A 14 -6.04 -16.93 15.32
C TYR A 14 -5.76 -16.47 16.76
N LEU A 15 -6.78 -15.98 17.46
CA LEU A 15 -6.66 -15.55 18.85
C LEU A 15 -6.46 -16.74 19.81
N ALA A 16 -7.14 -17.88 19.55
CA ALA A 16 -7.06 -19.07 20.39
C ALA A 16 -5.72 -19.83 20.31
N GLN A 17 -4.88 -19.54 19.32
CA GLN A 17 -3.60 -20.24 19.09
C GLN A 17 -3.75 -21.77 19.11
N GLU A 18 -4.69 -22.33 18.35
CA GLU A 18 -4.79 -23.79 18.21
C GLU A 18 -3.51 -24.31 17.52
N LYS A 19 -2.47 -24.61 18.30
CA LYS A 19 -1.16 -25.15 17.88
C LYS A 19 -1.30 -26.61 17.46
N SER A 20 -2.12 -26.87 16.45
CA SER A 20 -2.28 -28.18 15.84
C SER A 20 -2.18 -28.05 14.33
N LYS A 21 -1.66 -29.08 13.66
CA LYS A 21 -1.67 -29.15 12.18
C LYS A 21 -3.08 -28.93 11.60
N THR A 22 -4.10 -29.33 12.35
CA THR A 22 -5.51 -29.13 12.03
C THR A 22 -5.92 -27.66 12.09
N GLY A 23 -5.44 -26.90 13.07
CA GLY A 23 -5.67 -25.46 13.21
C GLY A 23 -5.05 -24.67 12.05
N ASP A 24 -3.83 -24.99 11.67
CA ASP A 24 -3.13 -24.36 10.53
C ASP A 24 -3.85 -24.62 9.21
N GLN A 25 -4.21 -25.88 8.94
CA GLN A 25 -4.96 -26.23 7.72
C GLN A 25 -6.33 -25.56 7.69
N ARG A 26 -7.00 -25.43 8.84
CA ARG A 26 -8.28 -24.72 8.96
C ARG A 26 -8.12 -23.24 8.69
N LEU A 27 -7.07 -22.59 9.19
CA LEU A 27 -6.75 -21.19 8.88
C LEU A 27 -6.51 -20.99 7.38
N LEU A 28 -5.79 -21.90 6.72
CA LEU A 28 -5.57 -21.85 5.27
C LEU A 28 -6.87 -21.94 4.46
N ASN A 29 -7.74 -22.86 4.84
CA ASN A 29 -9.03 -23.05 4.20
C ASN A 29 -9.93 -21.82 4.40
N LEU A 30 -10.01 -21.31 5.64
CA LEU A 30 -10.82 -20.13 5.96
C LEU A 30 -10.29 -18.86 5.29
N ARG A 31 -8.97 -18.66 5.22
CA ARG A 31 -8.36 -17.58 4.46
C ARG A 31 -8.83 -17.60 3.00
N SER A 32 -8.76 -18.77 2.38
CA SER A 32 -9.14 -18.94 0.97
C SER A 32 -10.64 -18.73 0.77
N GLU A 33 -11.46 -19.18 1.74
CA GLU A 33 -12.90 -18.97 1.75
C GLU A 33 -13.29 -17.50 1.91
N VAL A 34 -12.67 -16.76 2.85
CA VAL A 34 -12.89 -15.33 3.03
C VAL A 34 -12.58 -14.57 1.75
N THR A 35 -11.41 -14.82 1.14
CA THR A 35 -11.01 -14.20 -0.13
C THR A 35 -11.99 -14.53 -1.26
N ARG A 36 -12.49 -15.78 -1.32
CA ARG A 36 -13.46 -16.21 -2.33
C ARG A 36 -14.82 -15.52 -2.14
N GLN A 37 -15.35 -15.50 -0.92
CA GLN A 37 -16.65 -14.90 -0.65
C GLN A 37 -16.67 -13.37 -0.85
N LEU A 38 -15.51 -12.71 -0.68
CA LEU A 38 -15.38 -11.27 -0.90
C LEU A 38 -15.43 -10.91 -2.39
N ARG A 39 -15.02 -11.82 -3.28
CA ARG A 39 -15.09 -11.65 -4.75
C ARG A 39 -16.51 -11.75 -5.31
N THR A 40 -17.43 -12.50 -4.69
CA THR A 40 -18.68 -12.88 -5.39
C THR A 40 -19.91 -13.02 -4.48
N PRO A 41 -20.99 -12.23 -4.73
CA PRO A 41 -20.92 -10.87 -5.29
C PRO A 41 -20.16 -9.95 -4.33
N TYR A 42 -19.39 -9.01 -4.88
CA TYR A 42 -18.75 -7.96 -4.09
C TYR A 42 -19.82 -7.11 -3.39
N SER A 43 -19.55 -6.70 -2.14
CA SER A 43 -20.41 -5.73 -1.45
C SER A 43 -19.62 -5.00 -0.37
N LEU A 44 -20.02 -3.76 -0.10
CA LEU A 44 -19.39 -2.91 0.92
C LEU A 44 -19.49 -3.50 2.33
N ARG A 45 -20.60 -4.19 2.66
CA ARG A 45 -20.75 -4.86 3.96
C ARG A 45 -19.71 -5.98 4.16
N LYS A 46 -19.38 -6.71 3.09
CA LYS A 46 -18.33 -7.72 3.12
C LYS A 46 -16.94 -7.06 3.24
N LEU A 47 -16.74 -5.95 2.54
CA LEU A 47 -15.51 -5.17 2.69
C LEU A 47 -15.30 -4.72 4.15
N ASP A 48 -16.32 -4.16 4.79
CA ASP A 48 -16.22 -3.71 6.19
C ASP A 48 -15.75 -4.81 7.13
N ALA A 49 -16.43 -5.96 7.11
CA ALA A 49 -16.05 -7.11 7.92
C ALA A 49 -14.64 -7.62 7.61
N PHE A 50 -14.18 -7.49 6.37
CA PHE A 50 -12.85 -7.89 5.94
C PHE A 50 -11.75 -6.91 6.39
N LEU A 51 -12.03 -5.60 6.33
CA LEU A 51 -11.10 -4.57 6.81
C LEU A 51 -10.97 -4.64 8.33
N ASP A 52 -12.08 -4.83 9.06
CA ASP A 52 -12.10 -5.03 10.50
C ASP A 52 -11.27 -6.25 10.92
N LEU A 53 -11.44 -7.37 10.22
CA LEU A 53 -10.63 -8.57 10.41
C LEU A 53 -9.15 -8.25 10.19
N SER A 54 -8.81 -7.61 9.08
CA SER A 54 -7.43 -7.28 8.72
C SER A 54 -6.77 -6.37 9.75
N LEU A 55 -7.47 -5.35 10.25
CA LEU A 55 -6.98 -4.49 11.34
C LEU A 55 -6.82 -5.25 12.65
N SER A 56 -7.78 -6.11 12.99
CA SER A 56 -7.72 -6.95 14.20
C SER A 56 -6.50 -7.86 14.17
N LEU A 57 -6.20 -8.48 13.03
CA LEU A 57 -4.99 -9.29 12.83
C LEU A 57 -3.72 -8.43 12.86
N ALA A 58 -3.75 -7.22 12.31
CA ALA A 58 -2.61 -6.32 12.27
C ALA A 58 -2.21 -5.80 13.65
N LYS A 59 -3.16 -5.64 14.58
CA LYS A 59 -2.94 -5.17 15.96
C LYS A 59 -2.43 -6.26 16.92
N GLU A 60 -2.44 -7.52 16.50
CA GLU A 60 -2.11 -8.66 17.35
C GLU A 60 -0.81 -9.31 16.91
N ARG A 61 0.19 -9.39 17.78
CA ARG A 61 1.46 -10.08 17.46
C ARG A 61 1.36 -11.57 17.76
N ARG A 62 1.06 -12.38 16.75
CA ARG A 62 0.95 -13.85 16.91
C ARG A 62 1.58 -14.64 15.75
N GLN A 63 1.72 -15.94 15.95
CA GLN A 63 2.10 -16.88 14.89
C GLN A 63 1.13 -16.76 13.71
N HIS A 64 1.65 -16.87 12.48
CA HIS A 64 0.91 -16.70 11.22
C HIS A 64 0.37 -15.28 10.90
N GLN A 65 0.69 -14.27 11.71
CA GLN A 65 0.25 -12.88 11.43
C GLN A 65 0.64 -12.42 10.03
N GLN A 66 1.94 -12.50 9.70
CA GLN A 66 2.48 -12.11 8.40
C GLN A 66 1.81 -12.90 7.26
N PHE A 67 1.67 -14.21 7.43
CA PHE A 67 1.04 -15.07 6.42
C PHE A 67 -0.42 -14.66 6.11
N LEU A 68 -1.21 -14.38 7.16
CA LEU A 68 -2.61 -13.95 6.98
C LEU A 68 -2.70 -12.54 6.40
N LEU A 69 -1.89 -11.61 6.91
CA LEU A 69 -1.89 -10.22 6.44
C LEU A 69 -1.39 -10.09 5.01
N ASP A 70 -0.33 -10.81 4.61
CA ASP A 70 0.15 -10.79 3.23
C ASP A 70 -0.93 -11.26 2.25
N ALA A 71 -1.68 -12.31 2.62
CA ALA A 71 -2.78 -12.79 1.80
C ALA A 71 -3.95 -11.79 1.73
N PHE A 72 -4.31 -11.18 2.85
CA PHE A 72 -5.44 -10.25 2.91
C PHE A 72 -5.12 -8.90 2.28
N LEU A 73 -3.96 -8.32 2.58
CA LEU A 73 -3.48 -7.08 1.95
C LEU A 73 -3.17 -7.30 0.47
N GLY A 74 -2.64 -8.48 0.11
CA GLY A 74 -2.49 -8.90 -1.29
C GLY A 74 -3.83 -8.99 -2.02
N PHE A 75 -4.90 -9.41 -1.35
CA PHE A 75 -6.25 -9.36 -1.91
C PHE A 75 -6.76 -7.93 -2.10
N ILE A 76 -6.52 -7.02 -1.14
CA ILE A 76 -6.87 -5.59 -1.30
C ILE A 76 -6.18 -5.02 -2.54
N HIS A 77 -4.89 -5.32 -2.71
CA HIS A 77 -4.16 -4.94 -3.93
C HIS A 77 -4.82 -5.53 -5.18
N HIS A 78 -5.16 -6.81 -5.20
CA HIS A 78 -5.86 -7.39 -6.35
C HIS A 78 -7.20 -6.70 -6.64
N LEU A 79 -7.99 -6.37 -5.61
CA LEU A 79 -9.26 -5.64 -5.75
C LEU A 79 -9.04 -4.25 -6.37
N LEU A 80 -7.99 -3.56 -5.93
CA LEU A 80 -7.62 -2.21 -6.37
C LEU A 80 -6.98 -2.17 -7.76
N PHE A 81 -6.09 -3.10 -8.10
CA PHE A 81 -5.28 -3.05 -9.32
C PHE A 81 -5.88 -3.86 -10.49
N GLY A 82 -6.66 -4.90 -10.21
CA GLY A 82 -7.18 -5.82 -11.24
C GLY A 82 -8.68 -6.07 -11.17
N GLY A 83 -9.42 -5.24 -10.43
CA GLY A 83 -10.86 -5.38 -10.23
C GLY A 83 -11.61 -4.09 -10.47
N LEU A 84 -11.92 -3.36 -9.40
CA LEU A 84 -12.86 -2.24 -9.42
C LEU A 84 -12.37 -1.00 -10.22
N TRP A 85 -11.07 -0.86 -10.42
CA TRP A 85 -10.43 0.32 -11.07
C TRP A 85 -9.76 0.02 -12.42
N GLN A 86 -9.88 -1.20 -12.96
CA GLN A 86 -9.04 -1.65 -14.09
C GLN A 86 -9.26 -0.87 -15.41
N ASP A 87 -10.44 -0.28 -15.61
CA ASP A 87 -10.82 0.34 -16.90
C ASP A 87 -10.95 1.87 -16.84
N ASP A 88 -10.79 2.48 -15.66
CA ASP A 88 -10.91 3.93 -15.52
C ASP A 88 -9.51 4.55 -15.66
N PRO A 89 -9.24 5.34 -16.71
CA PRO A 89 -7.98 6.06 -16.80
C PRO A 89 -7.86 6.99 -15.59
N PRO A 90 -6.63 7.23 -15.07
CA PRO A 90 -6.39 8.27 -14.08
C PRO A 90 -6.99 9.58 -14.60
N GLY A 91 -8.08 10.04 -14.00
CA GLY A 91 -8.95 11.07 -14.55
C GLY A 91 -9.35 12.04 -13.46
N GLN A 92 -9.29 13.35 -13.79
CA GLN A 92 -9.60 14.53 -12.97
C GLN A 92 -9.54 14.25 -11.46
N PHE A 93 -8.40 14.50 -10.83
CA PHE A 93 -8.17 14.27 -9.40
C PHE A 93 -9.29 14.92 -8.57
N MET A 94 -10.25 14.11 -8.14
CA MET A 94 -11.49 14.56 -7.52
C MET A 94 -11.35 14.51 -5.99
N PRO A 95 -11.99 15.43 -5.24
CA PRO A 95 -12.08 15.27 -3.80
C PRO A 95 -12.87 13.99 -3.46
N LEU A 96 -12.33 13.17 -2.57
CA LEU A 96 -13.01 11.95 -2.09
C LEU A 96 -13.94 12.32 -0.93
N ASP A 97 -15.21 12.61 -1.25
CA ASP A 97 -16.21 12.98 -0.25
C ASP A 97 -17.60 12.39 -0.52
N GLY A 98 -18.53 12.64 0.41
CA GLY A 98 -19.91 12.19 0.27
C GLY A 98 -20.66 12.87 -0.89
N ALA A 99 -20.25 14.05 -1.32
CA ALA A 99 -20.89 14.78 -2.42
C ALA A 99 -20.56 14.14 -3.77
N LEU A 100 -19.31 13.67 -3.97
CA LEU A 100 -18.92 12.86 -5.13
C LEU A 100 -19.79 11.62 -5.25
N ILE A 101 -19.95 10.87 -4.14
CA ILE A 101 -20.76 9.63 -4.10
C ILE A 101 -22.24 9.91 -4.37
N ALA A 102 -22.77 11.03 -3.88
CA ALA A 102 -24.18 11.40 -4.07
C ALA A 102 -24.50 11.76 -5.52
N LYS A 103 -23.54 12.37 -6.23
CA LYS A 103 -23.69 12.78 -7.63
C LYS A 103 -23.41 11.66 -8.63
N GLU A 104 -22.69 10.62 -8.22
CA GLU A 104 -22.36 9.50 -9.09
C GLU A 104 -23.59 8.62 -9.39
N SER A 105 -23.95 8.57 -10.67
CA SER A 105 -25.06 7.79 -11.21
C SER A 105 -24.65 6.36 -11.60
N ASP A 106 -23.39 6.15 -11.95
CA ASP A 106 -22.87 4.84 -12.31
C ASP A 106 -22.69 3.98 -11.04
N ALA A 107 -23.37 2.84 -10.99
CA ALA A 107 -23.35 1.97 -9.81
C ALA A 107 -21.94 1.41 -9.51
N ARG A 108 -21.14 1.12 -10.53
CA ARG A 108 -19.76 0.63 -10.36
C ARG A 108 -18.89 1.74 -9.80
N LYS A 109 -18.93 2.95 -10.39
CA LYS A 109 -18.14 4.10 -9.90
C LYS A 109 -18.56 4.52 -8.50
N LYS A 110 -19.85 4.44 -8.19
CA LYS A 110 -20.36 4.68 -6.83
C LYS A 110 -19.75 3.69 -5.82
N ILE A 111 -19.70 2.41 -6.16
CA ILE A 111 -19.04 1.38 -5.35
C ILE A 111 -17.54 1.66 -5.23
N MET A 112 -16.89 2.07 -6.32
CA MET A 112 -15.47 2.43 -6.36
C MET A 112 -15.17 3.59 -5.38
N HIS A 113 -15.94 4.68 -5.42
CA HIS A 113 -15.82 5.82 -4.51
C HIS A 113 -16.06 5.41 -3.05
N GLN A 114 -17.11 4.64 -2.79
CA GLN A 114 -17.43 4.14 -1.45
C GLN A 114 -16.33 3.21 -0.90
N THR A 115 -15.69 2.42 -1.78
CA THR A 115 -14.57 1.54 -1.42
C THR A 115 -13.33 2.36 -1.08
N ALA A 116 -13.00 3.38 -1.89
CA ALA A 116 -11.89 4.30 -1.59
C ALA A 116 -12.09 5.01 -0.24
N LEU A 117 -13.32 5.48 0.04
CA LEU A 117 -13.66 6.16 1.30
C LEU A 117 -13.46 5.25 2.53
N LYS A 118 -13.58 3.93 2.37
CA LYS A 118 -13.30 2.95 3.42
C LYS A 118 -11.82 2.58 3.50
N LEU A 119 -11.14 2.51 2.36
CA LEU A 119 -9.73 2.12 2.29
C LEU A 119 -8.77 3.23 2.75
N LEU A 120 -9.14 4.50 2.59
CA LEU A 120 -8.33 5.64 3.05
C LEU A 120 -8.05 5.59 4.57
N PRO A 121 -9.08 5.59 5.45
CA PRO A 121 -8.85 5.50 6.89
C PRO A 121 -8.25 4.14 7.30
N PHE A 122 -8.58 3.05 6.60
CA PHE A 122 -7.96 1.76 6.82
C PHE A 122 -6.44 1.78 6.59
N ALA A 123 -5.98 2.38 5.48
CA ALA A 123 -4.57 2.46 5.17
C ALA A 123 -3.83 3.36 6.17
N GLN A 124 -4.43 4.48 6.57
CA GLN A 124 -3.90 5.34 7.62
C GLN A 124 -3.76 4.59 8.94
N GLU A 125 -4.80 3.87 9.36
CA GLU A 125 -4.74 3.08 10.60
C GLU A 125 -3.68 1.99 10.52
N LEU A 126 -3.63 1.24 9.41
CA LEU A 126 -2.65 0.19 9.17
C LEU A 126 -1.20 0.71 9.27
N TYR A 127 -0.95 1.91 8.75
CA TYR A 127 0.36 2.56 8.80
C TYR A 127 0.80 2.90 10.24
N HIS A 128 -0.13 3.36 11.07
CA HIS A 128 0.14 3.82 12.43
C HIS A 128 0.18 2.69 13.48
N ILE A 129 -0.14 1.45 13.12
CA ILE A 129 -0.03 0.33 14.04
C ILE A 129 1.43 0.17 14.47
N GLN A 130 1.67 0.38 15.77
CA GLN A 130 2.96 0.18 16.42
C GLN A 130 2.85 -0.99 17.40
N LEU A 131 3.65 -2.03 17.17
CA LEU A 131 3.76 -3.18 18.05
C LEU A 131 5.20 -3.31 18.56
N ALA A 132 5.37 -3.76 19.80
CA ALA A 132 6.70 -3.97 20.36
C ALA A 132 7.42 -5.13 19.65
N ARG A 133 8.66 -4.85 19.17
CA ARG A 133 9.53 -5.80 18.45
C ARG A 133 8.82 -6.42 17.24
N ASP A 134 8.28 -5.54 16.39
CA ASP A 134 7.48 -5.89 15.24
C ASP A 134 8.32 -6.00 13.97
N SER A 135 8.61 -7.24 13.57
CA SER A 135 9.35 -7.52 12.34
C SER A 135 8.53 -7.22 11.07
N TYR A 136 7.20 -7.15 11.16
CA TYR A 136 6.30 -6.94 10.01
C TYR A 136 5.89 -5.47 9.85
N GLY A 137 6.30 -4.58 10.76
CA GLY A 137 5.87 -3.18 10.79
C GLY A 137 6.15 -2.40 9.51
N ASN A 138 7.36 -2.52 8.95
CA ASN A 138 7.70 -1.83 7.71
C ASN A 138 6.95 -2.38 6.49
N GLN A 139 6.73 -3.70 6.44
CA GLN A 139 5.96 -4.33 5.36
C GLN A 139 4.48 -3.88 5.43
N ARG A 140 3.88 -3.80 6.63
CA ARG A 140 2.53 -3.21 6.79
C ARG A 140 2.47 -1.77 6.31
N LYS A 141 3.44 -0.93 6.71
CA LYS A 141 3.53 0.46 6.25
C LYS A 141 3.61 0.51 4.72
N ALA A 142 4.39 -0.38 4.10
CA ALA A 142 4.51 -0.45 2.66
C ALA A 142 3.19 -0.82 1.96
N HIS A 143 2.43 -1.78 2.51
CA HIS A 143 1.07 -2.08 2.03
C HIS A 143 0.13 -0.87 2.15
N ALA A 144 0.17 -0.15 3.27
CA ALA A 144 -0.62 1.06 3.47
C ALA A 144 -0.28 2.13 2.41
N ILE A 145 1.01 2.39 2.16
CA ILE A 145 1.47 3.34 1.14
C ILE A 145 0.97 2.94 -0.25
N LYS A 146 1.05 1.66 -0.62
CA LYS A 146 0.53 1.16 -1.90
C LYS A 146 -0.98 1.37 -2.06
N ILE A 147 -1.76 1.14 -0.99
CA ILE A 147 -3.21 1.41 -1.00
C ILE A 147 -3.46 2.91 -1.20
N LEU A 148 -2.75 3.79 -0.49
CA LEU A 148 -2.87 5.24 -0.62
C LEU A 148 -2.48 5.72 -2.03
N GLY A 149 -1.38 5.20 -2.58
CA GLY A 149 -0.95 5.48 -3.95
C GLY A 149 -2.05 5.17 -4.95
N LYS A 150 -2.69 4.01 -4.81
CA LYS A 150 -3.77 3.63 -5.72
C LYS A 150 -5.03 4.49 -5.55
N ILE A 151 -5.31 4.99 -4.36
CA ILE A 151 -6.38 5.98 -4.13
C ILE A 151 -6.01 7.29 -4.85
N TRP A 152 -4.75 7.72 -4.79
CA TRP A 152 -4.31 8.96 -5.40
C TRP A 152 -4.36 9.04 -6.92
N ASP A 153 -4.32 7.90 -7.60
CA ASP A 153 -4.54 7.82 -9.05
C ASP A 153 -5.87 8.47 -9.47
N TYR A 154 -6.85 8.52 -8.56
CA TYR A 154 -8.22 8.99 -8.83
C TYR A 154 -8.65 10.16 -7.95
N TYR A 155 -8.13 10.24 -6.72
CA TYR A 155 -8.62 11.20 -5.73
C TYR A 155 -7.54 12.12 -5.19
N ASP A 156 -7.90 13.38 -4.97
CA ASP A 156 -7.07 14.33 -4.24
C ASP A 156 -7.29 14.15 -2.72
N THR A 157 -6.36 13.46 -2.05
CA THR A 157 -6.37 13.27 -0.59
C THR A 157 -5.07 13.82 -0.03
N LYS A 158 -5.15 14.75 0.92
CA LYS A 158 -3.97 15.47 1.44
C LYS A 158 -3.19 14.65 2.46
N GLU A 159 -3.88 13.73 3.11
CA GLU A 159 -3.43 13.02 4.31
C GLU A 159 -2.36 11.96 4.02
N GLY A 160 -2.27 11.45 2.79
CA GLY A 160 -1.26 10.45 2.44
C GLY A 160 0.17 11.00 2.32
N MET A 161 0.33 12.30 2.06
CA MET A 161 1.65 12.88 1.76
C MET A 161 2.54 12.88 3.00
N GLU A 162 1.97 13.18 4.17
CA GLU A 162 2.67 13.13 5.46
C GLU A 162 3.21 11.73 5.75
N LEU A 163 2.44 10.68 5.42
CA LEU A 163 2.85 9.29 5.61
C LEU A 163 3.98 8.88 4.65
N CYS A 164 3.95 9.39 3.42
CA CYS A 164 5.07 9.22 2.49
C CYS A 164 6.33 9.93 2.99
N LEU A 165 6.21 11.13 3.55
CA LEU A 165 7.35 11.86 4.12
C LEU A 165 7.95 11.13 5.33
N ASP A 166 7.13 10.56 6.21
CA ASP A 166 7.61 9.68 7.30
C ASP A 166 8.29 8.43 6.73
N ALA A 167 7.68 7.78 5.74
CA ALA A 167 8.21 6.56 5.15
C ALA A 167 9.56 6.76 4.46
N LEU A 168 9.76 7.89 3.76
CA LEU A 168 11.05 8.26 3.15
C LEU A 168 12.16 8.50 4.17
N LYS A 169 11.82 8.80 5.44
CA LYS A 169 12.79 8.96 6.54
C LYS A 169 13.16 7.61 7.18
N SER A 170 12.50 6.52 6.79
CA SER A 170 12.77 5.17 7.31
C SER A 170 14.15 4.63 6.91
N LYS A 171 14.64 3.69 7.72
CA LYS A 171 15.83 2.87 7.41
C LYS A 171 15.47 1.60 6.62
N SER A 172 14.18 1.31 6.45
CA SER A 172 13.73 0.14 5.69
C SER A 172 13.78 0.43 4.21
N GLU A 173 14.64 -0.29 3.50
CA GLU A 173 14.88 -0.07 2.08
C GLU A 173 13.63 -0.36 1.25
N ASP A 174 12.94 -1.47 1.53
CA ASP A 174 11.68 -1.84 0.88
C ASP A 174 10.60 -0.78 1.04
N LEU A 175 10.43 -0.24 2.26
CA LEU A 175 9.45 0.81 2.52
C LEU A 175 9.79 2.09 1.74
N VAL A 176 11.07 2.46 1.67
CA VAL A 176 11.52 3.63 0.92
C VAL A 176 11.32 3.43 -0.59
N ILE A 177 11.61 2.23 -1.12
CA ILE A 177 11.42 1.88 -2.54
C ILE A 177 9.94 1.98 -2.92
N ASP A 178 9.06 1.37 -2.13
CA ASP A 178 7.63 1.40 -2.38
C ASP A 178 7.10 2.85 -2.30
N THR A 179 7.58 3.62 -1.33
CA THR A 179 7.20 5.04 -1.18
C THR A 179 7.68 5.90 -2.34
N ALA A 180 8.93 5.73 -2.79
CA ALA A 180 9.46 6.46 -3.94
C ALA A 180 8.70 6.14 -5.22
N THR A 181 8.32 4.88 -5.42
CA THR A 181 7.50 4.44 -6.56
C THR A 181 6.10 5.06 -6.51
N THR A 182 5.45 5.05 -5.35
CA THR A 182 4.14 5.69 -5.17
C THR A 182 4.19 7.20 -5.41
N LEU A 183 5.23 7.88 -4.94
CA LEU A 183 5.39 9.32 -5.19
C LEU A 183 5.68 9.62 -6.66
N GLU A 184 6.50 8.81 -7.32
CA GLU A 184 6.72 8.92 -8.76
C GLU A 184 5.39 8.88 -9.53
N GLU A 185 4.57 7.86 -9.28
CA GLU A 185 3.25 7.71 -9.91
C GLU A 185 2.36 8.92 -9.61
N TYR A 186 2.28 9.34 -8.34
CA TYR A 186 1.50 10.50 -7.92
C TYR A 186 1.88 11.77 -8.68
N TYR A 187 3.16 12.15 -8.66
CA TYR A 187 3.61 13.42 -9.25
C TYR A 187 3.62 13.37 -10.78
N SER A 188 4.03 12.25 -11.38
CA SER A 188 4.06 12.10 -12.84
C SER A 188 2.66 12.06 -13.46
N ASN A 189 1.72 11.30 -12.88
CA ASN A 189 0.33 11.25 -13.36
C ASN A 189 -0.36 12.62 -13.25
N ARG A 190 -0.02 13.39 -12.21
CA ARG A 190 -0.54 14.75 -11.99
C ARG A 190 0.21 15.84 -12.76
N LYS A 191 1.33 15.51 -13.42
CA LYS A 191 2.25 16.48 -14.03
C LYS A 191 2.66 17.58 -13.06
N LEU A 192 2.87 17.21 -11.80
CA LEU A 192 3.31 18.11 -10.74
C LEU A 192 4.82 17.95 -10.52
N PRO A 193 5.54 19.03 -10.21
CA PRO A 193 6.92 18.91 -9.74
C PRO A 193 6.94 18.29 -8.33
N LEU A 194 7.97 17.50 -8.03
CA LEU A 194 8.21 17.05 -6.66
C LEU A 194 8.33 18.24 -5.71
N SER A 195 7.72 18.14 -4.53
CA SER A 195 7.91 19.15 -3.50
C SER A 195 9.37 19.17 -3.01
N GLU A 196 9.84 20.33 -2.54
CA GLU A 196 11.21 20.50 -2.06
C GLU A 196 11.56 19.54 -0.91
N GLU A 197 10.60 19.24 -0.03
CA GLU A 197 10.82 18.28 1.07
C GLU A 197 11.04 16.86 0.53
N VAL A 198 10.20 16.41 -0.41
CA VAL A 198 10.36 15.09 -1.05
C VAL A 198 11.71 15.00 -1.77
N LEU A 199 12.08 16.03 -2.54
CA LEU A 199 13.36 16.09 -3.25
C LEU A 199 14.55 15.93 -2.30
N LYS A 200 14.59 16.70 -1.22
CA LYS A 200 15.66 16.62 -0.21
C LYS A 200 15.76 15.22 0.39
N LEU A 201 14.64 14.57 0.66
CA LEU A 201 14.61 13.21 1.20
C LEU A 201 15.14 12.18 0.19
N LEU A 202 14.70 12.25 -1.07
CA LEU A 202 15.18 11.35 -2.13
C LEU A 202 16.68 11.52 -2.40
N GLU A 203 17.17 12.75 -2.51
CA GLU A 203 18.61 13.03 -2.67
C GLU A 203 19.43 12.50 -1.49
N ASN A 204 18.94 12.69 -0.26
CA ASN A 204 19.58 12.20 0.94
C ASN A 204 19.65 10.65 0.96
N GLN A 205 18.59 9.99 0.49
CA GLN A 205 18.56 8.54 0.34
C GLN A 205 19.59 8.04 -0.69
N VAL A 206 19.68 8.69 -1.86
CA VAL A 206 20.70 8.38 -2.90
C VAL A 206 22.13 8.55 -2.37
N LYS A 207 22.37 9.60 -1.57
CA LYS A 207 23.70 9.87 -0.98
C LYS A 207 24.12 8.84 0.07
N LYS A 208 23.18 8.31 0.86
CA LYS A 208 23.48 7.47 2.03
C LYS A 208 23.30 5.98 1.82
N SER A 209 22.42 5.57 0.90
CA SER A 209 22.08 4.17 0.71
C SER A 209 23.21 3.38 0.05
N LYS A 210 23.37 2.12 0.47
CA LYS A 210 24.21 1.10 -0.19
C LYS A 210 23.39 0.14 -1.04
N HIS A 211 22.07 0.34 -1.13
CA HIS A 211 21.17 -0.56 -1.85
C HIS A 211 20.80 0.01 -3.23
N ILE A 212 21.23 -0.68 -4.28
CA ILE A 212 21.08 -0.25 -5.68
C ILE A 212 19.61 0.00 -6.06
N TYR A 213 18.69 -0.88 -5.67
CA TYR A 213 17.28 -0.74 -6.05
C TYR A 213 16.62 0.48 -5.40
N LEU A 214 17.08 0.85 -4.20
CA LEU A 214 16.59 2.06 -3.51
C LEU A 214 17.05 3.31 -4.24
N VAL A 215 18.35 3.35 -4.58
CA VAL A 215 18.94 4.44 -5.35
C VAL A 215 18.24 4.60 -6.69
N MET A 216 18.04 3.48 -7.40
CA MET A 216 17.31 3.48 -8.67
C MET A 216 15.87 3.98 -8.51
N ALA A 217 15.13 3.55 -7.49
CA ALA A 217 13.77 4.03 -7.24
C ALA A 217 13.73 5.55 -6.99
N CYS A 218 14.65 6.08 -6.20
CA CYS A 218 14.74 7.52 -5.93
C CYS A 218 15.11 8.32 -7.18
N LEU A 219 16.11 7.87 -7.94
CA LEU A 219 16.53 8.50 -9.18
C LEU A 219 15.44 8.45 -10.25
N ARG A 220 14.71 7.33 -10.34
CA ARG A 220 13.58 7.16 -11.26
C ARG A 220 12.47 8.17 -10.93
N ALA A 221 12.10 8.30 -9.65
CA ALA A 221 11.12 9.30 -9.21
C ALA A 221 11.53 10.74 -9.59
N MET A 222 12.79 11.12 -9.35
CA MET A 222 13.31 12.45 -9.72
C MET A 222 13.39 12.66 -11.25
N THR A 223 13.63 11.61 -12.01
CA THR A 223 13.72 11.69 -13.48
C THR A 223 12.35 11.77 -14.13
N SER A 224 11.41 10.90 -13.73
CA SER A 224 10.05 10.81 -14.27
C SER A 224 9.22 12.07 -14.02
N THR A 225 9.55 12.82 -12.97
CA THR A 225 8.91 14.10 -12.63
C THR A 225 9.63 15.32 -13.23
N GLY A 226 10.70 15.09 -13.99
CA GLY A 226 11.45 16.14 -14.71
C GLY A 226 12.39 16.98 -13.84
N TYR A 227 12.65 16.60 -12.58
CA TYR A 227 13.60 17.33 -11.72
C TYR A 227 15.04 17.17 -12.20
N ILE A 228 15.43 15.96 -12.60
CA ILE A 228 16.72 15.68 -13.25
C ILE A 228 16.51 15.05 -14.62
N THR A 229 17.48 15.26 -15.51
CA THR A 229 17.50 14.58 -16.82
C THR A 229 17.95 13.13 -16.68
N LYS A 230 17.64 12.30 -17.68
CA LYS A 230 18.15 10.92 -17.77
C LYS A 230 19.68 10.85 -17.72
N GLY A 231 20.37 11.80 -18.37
CA GLY A 231 21.83 11.91 -18.33
C GLY A 231 22.32 12.17 -16.92
N LYS A 232 21.75 13.17 -16.22
CA LYS A 232 22.12 13.45 -14.84
C LYS A 232 21.83 12.27 -13.89
N SER A 233 20.73 11.55 -14.12
CA SER A 233 20.43 10.33 -13.38
C SER A 233 21.48 9.24 -13.61
N ALA A 234 22.00 9.09 -14.82
CA ALA A 234 23.05 8.12 -15.13
C ALA A 234 24.37 8.52 -14.46
N ASP A 235 24.73 9.81 -14.48
CA ASP A 235 25.92 10.33 -13.81
C ASP A 235 25.87 10.04 -12.30
N LEU A 236 24.75 10.38 -11.65
CA LEU A 236 24.58 10.15 -10.20
C LEU A 236 24.60 8.65 -9.84
N LEU A 237 24.11 7.79 -10.73
CA LEU A 237 24.22 6.35 -10.55
C LEU A 237 25.67 5.87 -10.73
N GLY A 238 26.42 6.44 -11.66
CA GLY A 238 27.85 6.22 -11.84
C GLY A 238 28.64 6.59 -10.58
N ASP A 239 28.48 7.82 -10.09
CA ASP A 239 29.09 8.31 -8.85
C ASP A 239 28.77 7.37 -7.67
N TRP A 240 27.53 6.88 -7.61
CA TRP A 240 27.12 5.93 -6.58
C TRP A 240 27.84 4.58 -6.72
N LYS A 241 27.97 4.05 -7.95
CA LYS A 241 28.63 2.76 -8.20
C LYS A 241 30.11 2.83 -7.82
N GLU A 242 30.80 3.90 -8.21
CA GLU A 242 32.21 4.14 -7.85
C GLU A 242 32.40 4.19 -6.33
N ARG A 243 31.54 4.92 -5.62
CA ARG A 243 31.60 5.02 -4.16
C ARG A 243 31.36 3.70 -3.42
N ASN A 244 30.67 2.73 -4.05
CA ASN A 244 30.25 1.48 -3.43
C ASN A 244 30.92 0.23 -4.04
N ASP A 245 31.97 0.40 -4.86
CA ASP A 245 32.67 -0.68 -5.56
C ASP A 245 31.71 -1.61 -6.34
N TYR A 246 30.63 -1.06 -6.89
CA TYR A 246 29.63 -1.83 -7.58
C TYR A 246 30.10 -2.14 -9.02
N PRO A 247 30.07 -3.40 -9.47
CA PRO A 247 30.61 -3.77 -10.77
C PRO A 247 29.90 -3.02 -11.91
N VAL A 248 30.70 -2.39 -12.75
CA VAL A 248 30.28 -1.80 -14.02
C VAL A 248 30.40 -2.90 -15.06
N PHE A 249 29.28 -3.54 -15.41
CA PHE A 249 29.18 -4.46 -16.54
C PHE A 249 28.92 -3.70 -17.83
#